data_AF-A0A2D8MGA3-F1
#
_entry.id   AF-A0A2D8MGA3-F1
#
_cell.length_a   1.000
_cell.length_b   1.000
_cell.length_c   1.000
_cell.angle_alpha   90.00
_cell.angle_beta   90.00
_cell.angle_gamma   90.00
#
_symmetry.space_group_name_H-M   'P 1'
#
loop_
_entity.id
_entity.type
_entity.pdbx_description
1 polymer ?
#
loop_
_entity_poly.entity_id
_entity_poly.type
_entity_poly.pdbx_seq_one_letter_code
_entity_poly.pdbx_strand_id
1 'polypeptide(L)'
;MCSLQWYISKYRYQIYHARGDMTILIKGDEIDSLVERYCAMTGLTNKSEAVRRALAAQIEALSQRETLAQRVAKVQAKAAAAGIFADGRDDKDLMDDMWGEG
;
A
#
# COMPACT_ATOMS: atom_id res chain seq x y z
N MET A 1 -34.49 0.39 34.47
CA MET A 1 -34.01 -0.25 33.23
C MET A 1 -34.23 0.61 31.96
N CYS A 2 -34.14 1.96 32.04
CA CYS A 2 -34.26 2.84 30.85
C CYS A 2 -32.97 3.59 30.48
N SER A 3 -31.89 3.47 31.27
CA SER A 3 -30.66 4.26 31.06
C SER A 3 -29.67 3.59 30.09
N LEU A 4 -29.58 2.25 30.09
CA LEU A 4 -28.67 1.49 29.22
C LEU A 4 -29.11 1.50 27.75
N GLN A 5 -30.43 1.50 27.46
CA GLN A 5 -30.93 1.57 26.09
C GLN A 5 -30.65 2.94 25.44
N TRP A 6 -30.73 4.02 26.21
CA TRP A 6 -30.38 5.37 25.75
C TRP A 6 -28.87 5.52 25.54
N TYR A 7 -28.07 4.96 26.47
CA TYR A 7 -26.61 4.95 26.35
C TYR A 7 -26.17 4.17 25.11
N ILE A 8 -26.63 2.93 24.92
CA ILE A 8 -26.28 2.11 23.75
C ILE A 8 -26.73 2.77 22.44
N SER A 9 -27.87 3.48 22.41
CA SER A 9 -28.33 4.20 21.22
C SER A 9 -27.46 5.44 20.91
N LYS A 10 -27.05 6.19 21.93
CA LYS A 10 -26.13 7.34 21.79
C LYS A 10 -24.75 6.89 21.30
N TYR A 11 -24.21 5.79 21.83
CA TYR A 11 -22.92 5.24 21.39
C TYR A 11 -22.99 4.56 20.03
N ARG A 12 -24.15 4.00 19.63
CA ARG A 12 -24.30 3.42 18.30
C ARG A 12 -24.32 4.50 17.22
N TYR A 13 -24.90 5.68 17.47
CA TYR A 13 -24.84 6.82 16.54
C TYR A 13 -23.47 7.53 16.53
N GLN A 14 -22.78 7.58 17.66
CA GLN A 14 -21.49 8.27 17.77
C GLN A 14 -20.33 7.50 17.10
N ILE A 15 -20.44 6.17 16.99
CA ILE A 15 -19.44 5.33 16.29
C ILE A 15 -19.51 5.48 14.77
N TYR A 16 -20.65 5.83 14.17
CA TYR A 16 -20.75 6.12 12.73
C TYR A 16 -20.16 7.48 12.32
N HIS A 17 -19.85 8.37 13.28
CA HIS A 17 -19.36 9.72 12.99
C HIS A 17 -17.86 9.93 13.25
N ALA A 18 -17.13 8.90 13.72
CA ALA A 18 -15.71 9.02 14.13
C ALA A 18 -14.71 8.45 13.11
N ARG A 19 -15.17 7.79 12.05
CA ARG A 19 -14.39 7.60 10.82
C ARG A 19 -15.12 8.41 9.78
N GLY A 20 -14.45 9.37 9.19
CA GLY A 20 -14.99 10.11 8.06
C GLY A 20 -15.23 9.12 6.93
N ASP A 21 -16.40 8.48 6.93
CA ASP A 21 -16.98 7.90 5.74
C ASP A 21 -17.30 9.08 4.83
N MET A 22 -16.28 9.59 4.17
CA MET A 22 -16.47 10.07 2.82
C MET A 22 -17.13 8.90 2.10
N THR A 23 -18.45 8.94 1.98
CA THR A 23 -19.11 8.33 0.84
C THR A 23 -18.44 8.99 -0.34
N ILE A 24 -17.36 8.39 -0.85
CA ILE A 24 -16.83 8.76 -2.14
C ILE A 24 -17.87 8.22 -3.10
N LEU A 25 -18.88 9.04 -3.37
CA LEU A 25 -19.69 8.95 -4.57
C LEU A 25 -18.70 9.21 -5.70
N ILE A 26 -18.00 8.16 -6.14
CA ILE A 26 -17.13 8.28 -7.29
C ILE A 26 -18.04 8.38 -8.52
N LYS A 27 -18.57 9.58 -8.75
CA LYS A 27 -19.22 9.96 -10.00
C LYS A 27 -18.13 10.19 -11.01
N GLY A 28 -17.70 9.11 -11.64
CA GLY A 28 -16.88 9.14 -12.84
C GLY A 28 -17.25 7.93 -13.65
N ASP A 29 -17.73 8.12 -14.87
CA ASP A 29 -18.10 7.05 -15.80
C ASP A 29 -16.96 6.02 -15.98
N GLU A 30 -15.72 6.45 -15.71
CA GLU A 30 -14.51 5.63 -15.68
C GLU A 30 -14.53 4.52 -14.62
N ILE A 31 -15.08 4.78 -13.42
CA ILE A 31 -15.14 3.76 -12.36
C ILE A 31 -16.21 2.73 -12.65
N ASP A 32 -17.38 3.15 -13.12
CA ASP A 32 -18.40 2.21 -13.57
C ASP A 32 -17.87 1.34 -14.72
N SER A 33 -17.11 1.94 -15.66
CA SER A 33 -16.42 1.20 -16.73
C SER A 33 -15.39 0.20 -16.21
N LEU A 34 -14.59 0.56 -15.20
CA LEU A 34 -13.62 -0.34 -14.56
C LEU A 34 -14.31 -1.48 -13.82
N VAL A 35 -15.40 -1.19 -13.11
CA VAL A 35 -16.20 -2.20 -12.40
C VAL A 35 -16.88 -3.13 -13.40
N GLU A 36 -17.45 -2.62 -14.49
CA GLU A 36 -18.02 -3.45 -15.56
C GLU A 36 -16.98 -4.37 -16.19
N ARG A 37 -15.78 -3.87 -16.51
CA ARG A 37 -14.69 -4.70 -17.02
C ARG A 37 -14.28 -5.77 -16.01
N TYR A 38 -14.14 -5.39 -14.74
CA TYR A 38 -13.78 -6.34 -13.69
C TYR A 38 -14.87 -7.40 -13.48
N CYS A 39 -16.13 -7.01 -13.47
CA CYS A 39 -17.28 -7.91 -13.42
C CYS A 39 -17.34 -8.83 -14.64
N ALA A 40 -17.06 -8.32 -15.84
CA ALA A 40 -17.01 -9.12 -17.08
C ALA A 40 -15.89 -10.17 -17.04
N MET A 41 -14.71 -9.82 -16.49
CA MET A 41 -13.59 -10.75 -16.35
C MET A 41 -13.79 -11.78 -15.23
N THR A 42 -14.46 -11.41 -14.14
CA THR A 42 -14.60 -12.26 -12.94
C THR A 42 -15.95 -12.96 -12.82
N GLY A 43 -16.92 -12.61 -13.68
CA GLY A 43 -18.30 -13.12 -13.62
C GLY A 43 -19.13 -12.59 -12.44
N LEU A 44 -18.62 -11.58 -11.71
CA LEU A 44 -19.33 -11.01 -10.56
C LEU A 44 -20.47 -10.10 -11.00
N THR A 45 -21.62 -10.23 -10.35
CA THR A 45 -22.81 -9.40 -10.63
C THR A 45 -23.00 -8.26 -9.65
N ASN A 46 -22.28 -8.27 -8.52
CA ASN A 46 -22.37 -7.26 -7.48
C ASN A 46 -21.20 -6.27 -7.56
N LYS A 47 -21.49 -5.02 -7.94
CA LYS A 47 -20.50 -3.93 -8.07
C LYS A 47 -19.70 -3.69 -6.79
N SER A 48 -20.36 -3.68 -5.62
CA SER A 48 -19.68 -3.44 -4.34
C SER A 48 -18.72 -4.58 -3.97
N GLU A 49 -19.09 -5.82 -4.32
CA GLU A 49 -18.22 -6.97 -4.09
C GLU A 49 -17.04 -7.01 -5.05
N ALA A 50 -17.25 -6.64 -6.31
CA ALA A 50 -16.18 -6.46 -7.28
C ALA A 50 -15.13 -5.46 -6.81
N VAL A 51 -15.57 -4.28 -6.35
CA VAL A 51 -14.67 -3.24 -5.82
C VAL A 51 -13.92 -3.71 -4.58
N ARG A 52 -14.60 -4.36 -3.63
CA ARG A 52 -13.95 -4.90 -2.42
C ARG A 52 -12.86 -5.91 -2.75
N ARG A 53 -13.12 -6.84 -3.66
CA ARG A 53 -12.15 -7.87 -4.06
C ARG A 53 -10.96 -7.26 -4.80
N ALA A 54 -11.22 -6.33 -5.72
CA ALA A 54 -10.16 -5.65 -6.46
C ALA A 54 -9.22 -4.88 -5.53
N LEU A 55 -9.78 -4.14 -4.56
CA LEU A 55 -8.99 -3.41 -3.57
C LEU A 55 -8.22 -4.33 -2.63
N ALA A 56 -8.86 -5.39 -2.13
CA ALA A 56 -8.19 -6.37 -1.27
C ALA A 56 -6.99 -7.02 -1.98
N ALA A 57 -7.16 -7.43 -3.25
CA ALA A 57 -6.09 -7.99 -4.05
C ALA A 57 -4.95 -6.99 -4.28
N GLN A 58 -5.27 -5.71 -4.53
CA GLN A 58 -4.26 -4.68 -4.72
C GLN A 58 -3.51 -4.35 -3.42
N ILE A 59 -4.19 -4.32 -2.28
CA ILE A 59 -3.56 -4.14 -0.96
C ILE A 59 -2.60 -5.29 -0.69
N GLU A 60 -3.00 -6.53 -0.98
CA GLU A 60 -2.13 -7.69 -0.83
C GLU A 60 -0.92 -7.62 -1.78
N ALA A 61 -1.12 -7.22 -3.04
CA ALA A 61 -0.02 -7.02 -3.97
C ALA A 61 0.96 -5.92 -3.51
N LEU A 62 0.45 -4.87 -2.86
CA LEU A 62 1.27 -3.80 -2.30
C LEU A 62 1.95 -4.19 -0.98
N SER A 63 1.30 -5.02 -0.15
CA SER A 63 1.89 -5.52 1.10
C SER A 63 3.04 -6.49 0.83
N GLN A 64 2.93 -7.26 -0.26
CA GLN A 64 3.97 -8.17 -0.73
C GLN A 64 5.10 -7.50 -1.50
N ARG A 65 5.01 -6.19 -1.79
CA ARG A 65 6.13 -5.47 -2.42
C ARG A 65 7.31 -5.43 -1.46
N GLU A 66 8.43 -6.00 -1.91
CA GLU A 66 9.69 -5.90 -1.19
C GLU A 66 10.03 -4.42 -0.91
N THR A 67 10.27 -4.13 0.36
CA THR A 67 10.74 -2.83 0.80
C THR A 67 12.09 -2.50 0.17
N LEU A 68 12.41 -1.21 0.07
CA LEU A 68 13.73 -0.76 -0.38
C LEU A 68 14.84 -1.39 0.45
N ALA A 69 14.65 -1.49 1.78
CA ALA A 69 15.60 -2.13 2.68
C ALA A 69 15.86 -3.60 2.32
N GLN A 70 14.82 -4.39 2.05
CA GLN A 70 14.97 -5.79 1.62
C GLN A 70 15.72 -5.90 0.29
N ARG A 71 15.41 -5.01 -0.66
CA ARG A 71 16.09 -4.98 -1.97
C ARG A 71 17.57 -4.62 -1.81
N VAL A 72 17.89 -3.62 -0.99
CA VAL A 72 19.27 -3.21 -0.69
C VAL A 72 20.02 -4.34 0.02
N ALA A 73 19.41 -4.97 1.03
CA ALA A 73 20.01 -6.09 1.75
C ALA A 73 20.36 -7.26 0.81
N LYS A 74 19.53 -7.54 -0.19
CA LYS A 74 19.81 -8.57 -1.20
C LYS A 74 21.03 -8.23 -2.07
N VAL A 75 21.19 -6.96 -2.44
CA VAL A 75 22.36 -6.48 -3.18
C VAL A 75 23.61 -6.52 -2.30
N GLN A 76 23.51 -6.05 -1.07
CA GLN A 76 24.61 -6.10 -0.09
C GLN A 76 25.04 -7.54 0.22
N ALA A 77 24.10 -8.49 0.34
CA ALA A 77 24.41 -9.90 0.53
C ALA A 77 25.17 -10.50 -0.66
N LYS A 78 24.84 -10.09 -1.89
CA LYS A 78 25.59 -10.49 -3.09
C LYS A 78 27.00 -9.87 -3.11
N ALA A 79 27.13 -8.61 -2.73
CA ALA A 79 28.42 -7.92 -2.63
C ALA A 79 29.32 -8.62 -1.59
N ALA A 80 28.77 -8.91 -0.40
CA ALA A 80 29.44 -9.66 0.65
C ALA A 80 29.89 -11.05 0.19
N ALA A 81 29.03 -11.79 -0.53
CA ALA A 81 29.39 -13.10 -1.10
C ALA A 81 30.51 -13.00 -2.14
N ALA A 82 30.63 -11.88 -2.83
CA ALA A 82 31.73 -11.57 -3.74
C ALA A 82 32.99 -11.03 -3.03
N GLY A 83 32.99 -10.97 -1.70
CA GLY A 83 34.10 -10.44 -0.90
C GLY A 83 34.15 -8.91 -0.81
N ILE A 84 33.12 -8.22 -1.30
CA ILE A 84 33.00 -6.76 -1.24
C ILE A 84 32.28 -6.39 0.05
N PHE A 85 33.01 -5.79 0.98
CA PHE A 85 32.49 -5.30 2.25
C PHE A 85 32.77 -3.81 2.38
N ALA A 86 31.87 -3.09 3.04
CA ALA A 86 32.16 -1.73 3.45
C ALA A 86 33.26 -1.78 4.51
N ASP A 87 34.41 -1.17 4.22
CA ASP A 87 35.53 -1.04 5.15
C ASP A 87 35.41 0.21 6.05
N GLY A 88 34.33 0.98 5.86
CA GLY A 88 34.02 2.19 6.62
C GLY A 88 34.88 3.39 6.27
N ARG A 89 35.73 3.30 5.24
CA ARG A 89 36.49 4.43 4.73
C ARG A 89 35.64 5.28 3.81
N ASP A 90 35.91 6.58 3.84
CA ASP A 90 35.33 7.52 2.89
C ASP A 90 36.18 7.45 1.62
N ASP A 91 35.64 6.84 0.57
CA ASP A 91 36.32 6.68 -0.73
C ASP A 91 36.22 7.93 -1.61
N LYS A 92 35.90 9.10 -1.02
CA LYS A 92 35.75 10.36 -1.76
C LYS A 92 36.96 10.71 -2.61
N ASP A 93 38.16 10.70 -2.04
CA ASP A 93 39.38 11.08 -2.76
C ASP A 93 39.63 10.15 -3.96
N LEU A 94 39.33 8.85 -3.80
CA LEU A 94 39.39 7.87 -4.89
C LEU A 94 38.36 8.20 -5.99
N MET A 95 37.14 8.55 -5.62
CA MET A 95 36.06 8.86 -6.57
C MET A 95 36.30 10.19 -7.30
N ASP A 96 36.83 11.20 -6.60
CA ASP A 96 37.20 12.50 -7.16
C ASP A 96 38.35 12.31 -8.18
N ASP A 97 39.36 11.49 -7.87
CA ASP A 97 40.42 11.11 -8.81
C ASP A 97 39.89 10.34 -10.03
N MET A 98 38.96 9.40 -9.82
CA MET A 98 38.33 8.63 -10.91
C MET A 98 37.43 9.47 -11.81
N TRP A 99 36.88 10.56 -11.31
CA TRP A 99 36.01 11.49 -12.04
C TRP A 99 36.76 12.72 -12.59
N GLY A 100 38.07 12.81 -12.34
CA GLY A 100 38.94 13.87 -12.89
C GLY A 100 38.79 15.22 -12.18
N GLU A 101 38.28 15.21 -10.94
CA GLU A 101 38.16 16.40 -10.08
C GLU A 101 39.29 16.48 -9.02
N GLY A 102 40.30 15.60 -9.12
CA GLY A 102 41.51 15.62 -8.29
C GLY A 102 42.53 16.71 -8.65
#